data_AF-A0A359KJE0-F1
#
_entry.id   AF-A0A359KJE0-F1
#
_cell.length_a   1.000
_cell.length_b   1.000
_cell.length_c   1.000
_cell.angle_alpha   90.00
_cell.angle_beta   90.00
_cell.angle_gamma   90.00
#
_symmetry.space_group_name_H-M   'P 1'
#
loop_
_entity.id
_entity.type
_entity.pdbx_description
1 polymer ?
#
loop_
_entity_poly.entity_id
_entity_poly.type
_entity_poly.pdbx_seq_one_letter_code
_entity_poly.pdbx_strand_id
1 'polypeptide(L)'
;PVRFGPERSRHANMLTVDTTQYRLVGNWEAGFGHRITAGYEREEQDIFNLFVQVANAEYEFASLADFEARKAASVGYTNAASNNKNDGGASFGYALNTLFFQDEWSVSPELTLTAGLRYDWYTSDDKPQFNQAFYDRFGFSNDTNLDGISILQPRFGFNWRPDPTLTVYGGFGRFQGGSPNVWISNSYSNPGNLTGSYQCKRDRNYQSQFANNFGLCESGVYLDNVDGLNPNDHFKDKVTESAEKGTGNINLISPSFKTPSIWKTSLGVNKIFDLSRFHMGAGWSVTAEYVHSELENAIGWVDLSMADTQNGTAPDGRPIFGPNPVRRGQQVLMLTNLNGGKTDQFAIGLDKAWYEGWLNGAGFNLSYTYLDSTDRSPATSSTASSNFGNIALSDPNDPELATSNYEIEHALKLNLTYSRAFFGDYRTRFNLYAQRRSGLPYSYTFGTSPGSLYGEHITTQRQLLYVPQADSSGNVTATSDPRVVYGPRFNVGAFNDFLHRSGLIKYAGEISPRNAFNSPYVTTVDLHISQELPAFFPGGAKLEGYLDVKNLGNLINDEWGTIQQIGFPYTSNNVEASIVDGKYNFTGFTPRSASTFGTESVWQVKVGVRYRF
;
A
#
# COMPACT_ATOMS: atom_id res chain seq x y z
N PRO A 1 -18.95 24.65 -11.24
CA PRO A 1 -20.09 23.72 -11.32
C PRO A 1 -20.82 23.59 -9.97
N VAL A 2 -22.14 23.76 -9.97
CA VAL A 2 -22.99 23.51 -8.81
C VAL A 2 -23.47 22.07 -8.89
N ARG A 3 -23.40 21.31 -7.78
CA ARG A 3 -23.82 19.90 -7.70
C ARG A 3 -24.90 19.75 -6.64
N PHE A 4 -25.93 18.96 -6.93
CA PHE A 4 -27.04 18.68 -6.03
C PHE A 4 -27.26 17.18 -5.94
N GLY A 5 -27.85 16.72 -4.83
CA GLY A 5 -28.09 15.30 -4.57
C GLY A 5 -26.92 14.57 -3.91
N PRO A 6 -27.04 13.25 -3.70
CA PRO A 6 -25.95 12.44 -3.17
C PRO A 6 -24.73 12.50 -4.11
N GLU A 7 -23.53 12.48 -3.54
CA GLU A 7 -22.31 12.37 -4.34
C GLU A 7 -22.32 11.02 -5.11
N ARG A 8 -21.80 11.01 -6.35
CA ARG A 8 -21.91 9.88 -7.30
C ARG A 8 -21.47 8.52 -6.75
N SER A 9 -20.57 8.49 -5.79
CA SER A 9 -20.02 7.31 -5.13
C SER A 9 -20.79 6.91 -3.87
N ARG A 10 -21.86 7.65 -3.51
CA ARG A 10 -22.79 7.36 -2.42
C ARG A 10 -24.13 6.79 -2.89
N HIS A 11 -24.35 6.65 -4.20
CA HIS A 11 -25.61 6.11 -4.76
C HIS A 11 -25.86 4.64 -4.34
N ALA A 12 -24.78 3.86 -4.29
CA ALA A 12 -24.73 2.48 -3.81
C ALA A 12 -23.33 2.23 -3.22
N ASN A 13 -23.20 2.37 -1.90
CA ASN A 13 -21.94 2.19 -1.19
C ASN A 13 -22.22 1.61 0.20
N MET A 14 -21.88 0.34 0.39
CA MET A 14 -22.09 -0.37 1.64
C MET A 14 -21.03 -1.45 1.77
N LEU A 15 -20.47 -1.59 2.97
CA LEU A 15 -19.55 -2.66 3.32
C LEU A 15 -20.01 -3.28 4.63
N THR A 16 -20.27 -4.59 4.60
CA THR A 16 -20.48 -5.41 5.79
C THR A 16 -19.47 -6.54 5.75
N VAL A 17 -18.84 -6.78 6.90
CA VAL A 17 -17.96 -7.92 7.14
C VAL A 17 -18.38 -8.51 8.46
N ASP A 18 -18.98 -9.70 8.40
CA ASP A 18 -19.30 -10.48 9.59
C ASP A 18 -18.22 -11.55 9.77
N THR A 19 -17.67 -11.65 10.97
CA THR A 19 -16.60 -12.60 11.30
C THR A 19 -17.01 -13.45 12.49
N THR A 20 -17.07 -14.76 12.27
CA THR A 20 -17.38 -15.74 13.32
C THR A 20 -16.16 -16.62 13.57
N GLN A 21 -15.68 -16.66 14.81
CA GLN A 21 -14.49 -17.41 15.20
C GLN A 21 -14.84 -18.53 16.20
N TYR A 22 -14.41 -19.73 15.87
CA TYR A 22 -14.45 -20.91 16.74
C TYR A 22 -13.03 -21.32 17.08
N ARG A 23 -12.77 -21.58 18.37
CA ARG A 23 -11.44 -21.96 18.85
C ARG A 23 -11.53 -23.01 19.95
N LEU A 24 -10.83 -24.12 19.74
CA LEU A 24 -10.65 -25.18 20.72
C LEU A 24 -9.16 -25.38 20.96
N VAL A 25 -8.71 -25.21 22.21
CA VAL A 25 -7.31 -25.35 22.60
C VAL A 25 -7.19 -26.28 23.80
N GLY A 26 -6.31 -27.27 23.68
CA GLY A 26 -5.87 -28.12 24.78
C GLY A 26 -4.43 -27.80 25.16
N ASN A 27 -4.15 -27.77 26.46
CA ASN A 27 -2.80 -27.69 27.01
C ASN A 27 -2.55 -28.91 27.89
N TRP A 28 -1.38 -29.53 27.72
CA TRP A 28 -0.99 -30.71 28.47
C TRP A 28 0.45 -30.59 28.95
N GLU A 29 0.61 -30.59 30.27
CA GLU A 29 1.91 -30.75 30.93
C GLU A 29 2.32 -32.23 30.84
N ALA A 30 3.11 -32.58 29.84
CA ALA A 30 3.48 -33.96 29.52
C ALA A 30 4.58 -34.52 30.44
N GLY A 31 5.11 -33.70 31.35
CA GLY A 31 6.24 -34.02 32.22
C GLY A 31 7.59 -33.81 31.52
N PHE A 32 8.69 -34.01 32.27
CA PHE A 32 10.06 -33.84 31.77
C PHE A 32 10.36 -32.49 31.10
N GLY A 33 9.65 -31.43 31.53
CA GLY A 33 9.81 -30.09 30.99
C GLY A 33 9.01 -29.81 29.71
N HIS A 34 8.20 -30.76 29.22
CA HIS A 34 7.36 -30.57 28.03
C HIS A 34 5.97 -30.04 28.38
N ARG A 35 5.59 -28.97 27.69
CA ARG A 35 4.24 -28.43 27.65
C ARG A 35 3.72 -28.45 26.22
N ILE A 36 2.78 -29.35 25.97
CA ILE A 36 2.16 -29.55 24.66
C ILE A 36 0.90 -28.69 24.57
N THR A 37 0.78 -27.93 23.48
CA THR A 37 -0.42 -27.18 23.13
C THR A 37 -0.91 -27.65 21.76
N ALA A 38 -2.16 -28.05 21.65
CA ALA A 38 -2.76 -28.43 20.37
C ALA A 38 -4.19 -27.88 20.28
N GLY A 39 -4.66 -27.66 19.05
CA GLY A 39 -6.00 -27.14 18.87
C GLY A 39 -6.46 -27.05 17.43
N TYR A 40 -7.70 -26.60 17.32
CA TYR A 40 -8.39 -26.33 16.07
C TYR A 40 -8.99 -24.92 16.14
N GLU A 41 -8.84 -24.16 15.06
CA GLU A 41 -9.44 -22.85 14.87
C GLU A 41 -10.22 -22.86 13.55
N ARG A 42 -11.37 -22.18 13.54
CA ARG A 42 -12.14 -21.88 12.33
C ARG A 42 -12.57 -20.42 12.37
N GLU A 43 -12.24 -19.67 11.34
CA GLU A 43 -12.69 -18.30 11.13
C GLU A 43 -13.55 -18.28 9.88
N GLU A 44 -14.81 -17.92 10.03
CA GLU A 44 -15.76 -17.71 8.93
C GLU A 44 -15.89 -16.22 8.67
N GLN A 45 -15.88 -15.83 7.41
CA GLN A 45 -16.07 -14.45 6.98
C GLN A 45 -17.14 -14.37 5.92
N ASP A 46 -18.19 -13.59 6.20
CA ASP A 46 -19.24 -13.25 5.25
C ASP A 46 -19.10 -11.79 4.86
N ILE A 47 -18.91 -11.54 3.56
CA ILE A 47 -18.54 -10.23 3.04
C ILE A 47 -19.60 -9.77 2.05
N PHE A 48 -20.15 -8.59 2.30
CA PHE A 48 -20.96 -7.84 1.33
C PHE A 48 -20.30 -6.50 1.06
N ASN A 49 -19.84 -6.28 -0.17
CA ASN A 49 -19.20 -5.04 -0.60
C ASN A 49 -19.89 -4.49 -1.85
N LEU A 50 -20.72 -3.47 -1.64
CA LEU A 50 -21.45 -2.77 -2.68
C LEU A 50 -20.73 -1.46 -3.00
N PHE A 51 -20.26 -1.31 -4.24
CA PHE A 51 -19.76 -0.04 -4.76
C PHE A 51 -20.15 0.14 -6.22
N VAL A 52 -21.30 0.77 -6.46
CA VAL A 52 -21.79 1.08 -7.80
C VAL A 52 -21.96 2.59 -7.91
N GLN A 53 -21.03 3.24 -8.59
CA GLN A 53 -21.10 4.68 -8.84
C GLN A 53 -22.22 4.98 -9.83
N VAL A 54 -22.81 6.18 -9.75
CA VAL A 54 -23.87 6.65 -10.66
C VAL A 54 -25.08 5.70 -10.77
N ALA A 55 -25.36 4.91 -9.73
CA ALA A 55 -26.46 3.93 -9.68
C ALA A 55 -27.89 4.49 -9.68
N ASN A 56 -28.05 5.79 -9.41
CA ASN A 56 -29.31 6.51 -9.56
C ASN A 56 -29.31 7.45 -10.79
N ALA A 57 -28.34 7.26 -11.70
CA ALA A 57 -27.94 8.17 -12.77
C ALA A 57 -27.34 9.51 -12.26
N GLU A 58 -26.46 10.09 -13.08
CA GLU A 58 -25.91 11.44 -12.90
C GLU A 58 -26.25 12.25 -14.15
N TYR A 59 -26.91 13.39 -13.95
CA TYR A 59 -27.37 14.26 -15.04
C TYR A 59 -26.62 15.59 -15.01
N GLU A 60 -26.32 16.08 -16.20
CA GLU A 60 -25.69 17.37 -16.40
C GLU A 60 -26.58 18.26 -17.26
N PHE A 61 -26.62 19.55 -16.94
CA PHE A 61 -27.46 20.54 -17.63
C PHE A 61 -26.58 21.62 -18.22
N ALA A 62 -26.90 22.08 -19.42
CA ALA A 62 -26.11 23.12 -20.11
C ALA A 62 -26.40 24.53 -19.58
N SER A 63 -27.59 24.75 -19.00
CA SER A 63 -28.00 26.04 -18.45
C SER A 63 -29.00 25.88 -17.29
N LEU A 64 -29.24 26.97 -16.55
CA LEU A 64 -30.29 27.02 -15.52
C LEU A 64 -31.68 26.84 -16.13
N ALA A 65 -31.94 27.41 -17.31
CA ALA A 65 -33.21 27.24 -18.02
C ALA A 65 -33.46 25.77 -18.40
N ASP A 66 -32.41 25.05 -18.82
CA ASP A 66 -32.51 23.62 -19.10
C ASP A 66 -32.77 22.80 -17.83
N PHE A 67 -32.16 23.19 -16.70
CA PHE A 67 -32.44 22.58 -15.40
C PHE A 67 -33.90 22.79 -14.96
N GLU A 68 -34.42 24.03 -15.06
CA GLU A 68 -35.82 24.36 -14.77
C GLU A 68 -36.80 23.60 -15.69
N ALA A 69 -36.43 23.44 -16.97
CA ALA A 69 -37.18 22.67 -17.95
C ALA A 69 -36.96 21.15 -17.85
N ARG A 70 -36.10 20.68 -16.94
CA ARG A 70 -35.72 19.26 -16.76
C ARG A 70 -35.18 18.60 -18.02
N LYS A 71 -34.40 19.34 -18.82
CA LYS A 71 -33.77 18.88 -20.06
C LYS A 71 -32.27 18.69 -19.84
N ALA A 72 -31.85 17.46 -19.56
CA ALA A 72 -30.44 17.16 -19.40
C ALA A 72 -29.67 17.30 -20.74
N ALA A 73 -28.43 17.77 -20.63
CA ALA A 73 -27.44 17.80 -21.68
C ALA A 73 -26.67 16.47 -21.79
N SER A 74 -26.51 15.74 -20.69
CA SER A 74 -25.95 14.38 -20.66
C SER A 74 -26.39 13.58 -19.45
N VAL A 75 -26.23 12.26 -19.55
CA VAL A 75 -26.44 11.29 -18.47
C VAL A 75 -25.28 10.30 -18.40
N GLY A 76 -24.96 9.87 -17.19
CA GLY A 76 -24.22 8.64 -16.92
C GLY A 76 -25.02 7.76 -15.96
N TYR A 77 -25.14 6.47 -16.27
CA TYR A 77 -25.90 5.51 -15.47
C TYR A 77 -25.21 4.15 -15.48
N THR A 78 -24.99 3.58 -14.30
CA THR A 78 -24.32 2.28 -14.12
C THR A 78 -25.10 1.50 -13.09
N ASN A 79 -25.44 0.24 -13.37
CA ASN A 79 -26.19 -0.59 -12.44
C ASN A 79 -25.86 -2.07 -12.67
N ALA A 80 -26.31 -2.95 -11.78
CA ALA A 80 -26.32 -4.39 -12.02
C ALA A 80 -27.14 -4.73 -13.26
N ALA A 81 -26.90 -5.90 -13.87
CA ALA A 81 -27.67 -6.35 -15.03
C ALA A 81 -29.19 -6.40 -14.75
N SER A 82 -29.59 -6.66 -13.50
CA SER A 82 -30.98 -6.66 -13.03
C SER A 82 -31.59 -5.26 -12.85
N ASN A 83 -30.79 -4.19 -12.99
CA ASN A 83 -31.13 -2.81 -12.60
C ASN A 83 -31.46 -2.62 -11.11
N ASN A 84 -31.22 -3.62 -10.26
CA ASN A 84 -31.21 -3.45 -8.82
C ASN A 84 -29.78 -3.23 -8.35
N LYS A 85 -29.49 -2.03 -7.85
CA LYS A 85 -28.14 -1.64 -7.42
C LYS A 85 -27.54 -2.54 -6.36
N ASN A 86 -28.36 -3.17 -5.51
CA ASN A 86 -27.88 -4.08 -4.47
C ASN A 86 -27.27 -5.37 -5.06
N ASP A 87 -27.68 -5.76 -6.28
CA ASP A 87 -27.15 -6.93 -6.98
C ASP A 87 -25.78 -6.62 -7.64
N GLY A 88 -25.31 -5.37 -7.59
CA GLY A 88 -24.02 -4.95 -8.14
C GLY A 88 -22.86 -5.03 -7.16
N GLY A 89 -23.09 -5.59 -5.96
CA GLY A 89 -22.06 -5.79 -4.94
C GLY A 89 -21.37 -7.16 -5.04
N ALA A 90 -20.17 -7.28 -4.49
CA ALA A 90 -19.61 -8.57 -4.15
C ALA A 90 -20.33 -9.12 -2.92
N SER A 91 -20.80 -10.37 -3.00
CA SER A 91 -21.34 -11.13 -1.88
C SER A 91 -20.66 -12.49 -1.88
N PHE A 92 -19.90 -12.80 -0.84
CA PHE A 92 -19.22 -14.09 -0.72
C PHE A 92 -18.85 -14.41 0.72
N GLY A 93 -18.89 -15.69 1.05
CA GLY A 93 -18.40 -16.25 2.29
C GLY A 93 -17.24 -17.23 2.07
N TYR A 94 -16.28 -17.25 2.99
CA TYR A 94 -15.28 -18.31 3.09
C TYR A 94 -14.96 -18.62 4.55
N ALA A 95 -14.36 -19.79 4.78
CA ALA A 95 -13.81 -20.14 6.08
C ALA A 95 -12.34 -20.55 6.00
N LEU A 96 -11.53 -20.02 6.91
CA LEU A 96 -10.17 -20.47 7.16
C LEU A 96 -10.19 -21.44 8.33
N ASN A 97 -9.75 -22.67 8.08
CA ASN A 97 -9.63 -23.71 9.08
C ASN A 97 -8.17 -23.93 9.41
N THR A 98 -7.89 -24.26 10.66
CA THR A 98 -6.54 -24.38 11.18
C THR A 98 -6.45 -25.56 12.12
N LEU A 99 -5.42 -26.37 11.93
CA LEU A 99 -4.93 -27.31 12.94
C LEU A 99 -3.56 -26.84 13.41
N PHE A 100 -3.30 -26.89 14.71
CA PHE A 100 -1.99 -26.57 15.25
C PHE A 100 -1.57 -27.50 16.38
N PHE A 101 -0.26 -27.71 16.46
CA PHE A 101 0.42 -28.47 17.51
C PHE A 101 1.72 -27.74 17.85
N GLN A 102 2.04 -27.62 19.13
CA GLN A 102 3.26 -27.02 19.64
C GLN A 102 3.75 -27.78 20.86
N ASP A 103 5.06 -27.97 20.97
CA ASP A 103 5.75 -28.42 22.16
C ASP A 103 6.69 -27.30 22.64
N GLU A 104 6.49 -26.85 23.87
CA GLU A 104 7.44 -26.01 24.59
C GLU A 104 8.21 -26.89 25.58
N TRP A 105 9.50 -27.04 25.33
CA TRP A 105 10.39 -27.89 26.09
C TRP A 105 11.37 -27.06 26.91
N SER A 106 11.18 -27.08 28.24
CA SER A 106 12.13 -26.57 29.21
C SER A 106 13.27 -27.57 29.41
N VAL A 107 14.28 -27.50 28.53
CA VAL A 107 15.46 -28.38 28.53
C VAL A 107 16.25 -28.24 29.83
N SER A 108 16.38 -27.00 30.33
CA SER A 108 16.97 -26.65 31.62
C SER A 108 16.31 -25.36 32.17
N PRO A 109 16.61 -24.92 33.41
CA PRO A 109 16.14 -23.63 33.91
C PRO A 109 16.56 -22.42 33.04
N GLU A 110 17.63 -22.58 32.26
CA GLU A 110 18.22 -21.57 31.41
C GLU A 110 17.81 -21.69 29.94
N LEU A 111 17.31 -22.85 29.48
CA LEU A 111 17.04 -23.11 28.06
C LEU A 111 15.61 -23.63 27.84
N THR A 112 14.85 -22.89 27.04
CA THR A 112 13.56 -23.30 26.50
C THR A 112 13.67 -23.43 24.99
N LEU A 113 13.21 -24.56 24.45
CA LEU A 113 13.00 -24.78 23.02
C LEU A 113 11.51 -24.81 22.73
N THR A 114 11.11 -24.35 21.55
CA THR A 114 9.72 -24.41 21.11
C THR A 114 9.68 -24.90 19.67
N ALA A 115 8.92 -25.95 19.41
CA ALA A 115 8.69 -26.46 18.07
C ALA A 115 7.18 -26.58 17.84
N GLY A 116 6.70 -26.14 16.69
CA GLY A 116 5.29 -26.19 16.36
C GLY A 116 5.03 -26.33 14.88
N LEU A 117 3.84 -26.83 14.57
CA LEU A 117 3.33 -27.02 13.23
C LEU A 117 1.91 -26.47 13.17
N ARG A 118 1.63 -25.67 12.15
CA ARG A 118 0.28 -25.18 11.84
C ARG A 118 -0.08 -25.56 10.41
N TYR A 119 -1.29 -26.06 10.19
CA TYR A 119 -1.83 -26.35 8.88
C TYR A 119 -3.12 -25.56 8.69
N ASP A 120 -3.13 -24.70 7.67
CA ASP A 120 -4.25 -23.82 7.35
C ASP A 120 -4.85 -24.23 6.00
N TRP A 121 -6.19 -24.27 5.89
CA TRP A 121 -6.89 -24.50 4.63
C TRP A 121 -8.20 -23.71 4.52
N TYR A 122 -8.45 -23.20 3.33
CA TYR A 122 -9.66 -22.46 2.99
C TYR A 122 -10.77 -23.39 2.50
N THR A 123 -12.01 -23.06 2.87
CA THR A 123 -13.23 -23.65 2.32
C THR A 123 -14.19 -22.55 1.88
N SER A 124 -14.76 -22.64 0.68
CA SER A 124 -15.66 -21.61 0.12
C SER A 124 -16.59 -22.21 -0.92
N ASP A 125 -17.90 -22.11 -0.70
CA ASP A 125 -18.89 -22.54 -1.69
C ASP A 125 -19.18 -21.44 -2.73
N ASP A 126 -19.04 -20.17 -2.33
CA ASP A 126 -19.33 -19.02 -3.19
C ASP A 126 -18.25 -18.80 -4.25
N LYS A 127 -18.68 -18.45 -5.47
CA LYS A 127 -17.82 -18.17 -6.61
C LYS A 127 -18.15 -16.82 -7.24
N PRO A 128 -17.16 -16.12 -7.83
CA PRO A 128 -17.44 -14.99 -8.71
C PRO A 128 -18.42 -15.37 -9.83
N GLN A 129 -19.18 -14.41 -10.34
CA GLN A 129 -20.09 -14.67 -11.46
C GLN A 129 -19.30 -15.15 -12.70
N PHE A 130 -19.70 -16.29 -13.25
CA PHE A 130 -19.12 -16.81 -14.47
C PHE A 130 -19.41 -15.89 -15.66
N ASN A 131 -18.39 -15.63 -16.48
CA ASN A 131 -18.50 -14.79 -17.67
C ASN A 131 -18.15 -15.60 -18.92
N GLN A 132 -19.17 -15.92 -19.73
CA GLN A 132 -19.00 -16.68 -20.97
C GLN A 132 -18.05 -16.00 -21.97
N ALA A 133 -18.12 -14.67 -22.10
CA ALA A 133 -17.25 -13.93 -23.01
C ALA A 133 -15.77 -13.99 -22.60
N PHE A 134 -15.50 -14.11 -21.29
CA PHE A 134 -14.14 -14.38 -20.79
C PHE A 134 -13.71 -15.79 -21.17
N TYR A 135 -14.54 -16.79 -20.91
CA TYR A 135 -14.23 -18.20 -21.22
C TYR A 135 -13.97 -18.40 -22.72
N ASP A 136 -14.80 -17.83 -23.58
CA ASP A 136 -14.64 -17.91 -25.03
C ASP A 136 -13.31 -17.30 -25.51
N ARG A 137 -12.82 -16.28 -24.79
CA ARG A 137 -11.56 -15.60 -25.11
C ARG A 137 -10.33 -16.35 -24.60
N PHE A 138 -10.32 -16.78 -23.34
CA PHE A 138 -9.12 -17.27 -22.68
C PHE A 138 -9.08 -18.80 -22.48
N GLY A 139 -10.20 -19.50 -22.70
CA GLY A 139 -10.28 -20.96 -22.60
C GLY A 139 -10.29 -21.52 -21.18
N PHE A 140 -10.44 -20.68 -20.16
CA PHE A 140 -10.61 -21.08 -18.77
C PHE A 140 -11.61 -20.18 -18.05
N SER A 141 -12.07 -20.58 -16.86
CA SER A 141 -13.11 -19.86 -16.12
C SER A 141 -12.55 -18.72 -15.27
N ASN A 142 -13.30 -17.61 -15.15
CA ASN A 142 -12.98 -16.49 -14.26
C ASN A 142 -13.51 -16.66 -12.83
N ASP A 143 -14.20 -17.76 -12.53
CA ASP A 143 -14.93 -18.01 -11.27
C ASP A 143 -14.11 -18.76 -10.20
N THR A 144 -12.78 -18.73 -10.29
CA THR A 144 -11.89 -19.30 -9.27
C THR A 144 -12.07 -18.54 -7.93
N ASN A 145 -12.22 -19.29 -6.84
CA ASN A 145 -12.30 -18.79 -5.46
C ASN A 145 -11.11 -19.31 -4.62
N LEU A 146 -11.18 -19.19 -3.29
CA LEU A 146 -10.12 -19.66 -2.39
C LEU A 146 -10.26 -21.14 -1.97
N ASP A 147 -11.30 -21.84 -2.43
CA ASP A 147 -11.61 -23.19 -1.96
C ASP A 147 -10.45 -24.17 -2.21
N GLY A 148 -10.13 -24.98 -1.20
CA GLY A 148 -9.08 -26.00 -1.28
C GLY A 148 -7.64 -25.48 -1.20
N ILE A 149 -7.41 -24.16 -1.16
CA ILE A 149 -6.08 -23.61 -0.96
C ILE A 149 -5.61 -23.90 0.47
N SER A 150 -4.41 -24.45 0.63
CA SER A 150 -3.85 -24.80 1.93
C SER A 150 -2.35 -24.55 2.05
N ILE A 151 -1.85 -24.53 3.29
CA ILE A 151 -0.45 -24.28 3.59
C ILE A 151 -0.02 -24.90 4.93
N LEU A 152 1.18 -25.47 4.93
CA LEU A 152 1.84 -25.99 6.12
C LEU A 152 2.90 -25.00 6.62
N GLN A 153 2.87 -24.70 7.91
CA GLN A 153 3.65 -23.65 8.57
C GLN A 153 4.44 -24.21 9.76
N PRO A 154 5.66 -24.74 9.54
CA PRO A 154 6.54 -25.14 10.63
C PRO A 154 7.13 -23.92 11.34
N ARG A 155 7.32 -24.03 12.65
CA ARG A 155 7.89 -22.98 13.50
C ARG A 155 8.81 -23.58 14.55
N PHE A 156 9.96 -22.96 14.72
CA PHE A 156 10.96 -23.30 15.71
C PHE A 156 11.43 -22.03 16.41
N GLY A 157 11.63 -22.11 17.72
CA GLY A 157 12.14 -21.03 18.53
C GLY A 157 12.99 -21.56 19.68
N PHE A 158 13.86 -20.69 20.19
CA PHE A 158 14.62 -20.96 21.40
C PHE A 158 14.75 -19.68 22.24
N ASN A 159 14.85 -19.85 23.55
CA ASN A 159 15.18 -18.81 24.50
C ASN A 159 16.19 -19.36 25.50
N TRP A 160 17.38 -18.76 25.52
CA TRP A 160 18.51 -19.17 26.34
C TRP A 160 18.96 -18.02 27.26
N ARG A 161 19.01 -18.29 28.56
CA ARG A 161 19.35 -17.35 29.63
C ARG A 161 20.47 -17.94 30.50
N PRO A 162 21.71 -17.97 30.01
CA PRO A 162 22.83 -18.60 30.74
C PRO A 162 23.10 -17.94 32.09
N ASP A 163 22.76 -16.66 32.24
CA ASP A 163 22.84 -15.91 33.49
C ASP A 163 21.78 -14.78 33.51
N PRO A 164 21.50 -14.14 34.67
CA PRO A 164 20.47 -13.11 34.78
C PRO A 164 20.67 -11.84 33.93
N THR A 165 21.86 -11.66 33.36
CA THR A 165 22.24 -10.49 32.58
C THR A 165 22.27 -10.77 31.07
N LEU A 166 22.25 -12.02 30.62
CA LEU A 166 22.33 -12.38 29.19
C LEU A 166 21.11 -13.20 28.78
N THR A 167 20.41 -12.74 27.75
CA THR A 167 19.37 -13.51 27.06
C THR A 167 19.71 -13.60 25.57
N VAL A 168 19.69 -14.80 25.01
CA VAL A 168 19.80 -15.07 23.57
C VAL A 168 18.53 -15.78 23.14
N TYR A 169 17.86 -15.27 22.11
CA TYR A 169 16.61 -15.82 21.61
C TYR A 169 16.58 -15.79 20.10
N GLY A 170 15.75 -16.61 19.51
CA GLY A 170 15.62 -16.64 18.06
C GLY A 170 14.65 -17.69 17.61
N GLY A 171 14.51 -17.80 16.30
CA GLY A 171 13.61 -18.76 15.71
C GLY A 171 13.62 -18.72 14.20
N PHE A 172 13.02 -19.76 13.62
CA PHE A 172 12.83 -19.95 12.21
C PHE A 172 11.43 -20.49 11.97
N GLY A 173 10.72 -19.97 10.98
CA GLY A 173 9.45 -20.55 10.62
C GLY A 173 8.82 -19.95 9.38
N ARG A 174 7.76 -20.60 8.93
CA ARG A 174 6.89 -20.11 7.86
C ARG A 174 5.63 -19.51 8.47
N PHE A 175 5.23 -18.37 7.93
CA PHE A 175 4.08 -17.62 8.41
C PHE A 175 3.22 -17.21 7.21
N GLN A 176 1.92 -17.41 7.36
CA GLN A 176 0.91 -16.85 6.49
C GLN A 176 0.17 -15.76 7.28
N GLY A 177 0.07 -14.57 6.70
CA GLY A 177 -0.87 -13.54 7.16
C GLY A 177 -2.14 -13.56 6.31
N GLY A 178 -3.20 -12.91 6.80
CA GLY A 178 -4.35 -12.60 5.95
C GLY A 178 -3.95 -11.61 4.86
N SER A 179 -4.29 -11.91 3.61
CA SER A 179 -4.30 -10.89 2.55
C SER A 179 -5.62 -10.10 2.67
N PRO A 180 -5.64 -8.77 2.47
CA PRO A 180 -6.87 -7.99 2.53
C PRO A 180 -7.97 -8.60 1.65
N ASN A 181 -9.11 -8.94 2.25
CA ASN A 181 -10.23 -9.55 1.54
C ASN A 181 -10.76 -8.70 0.39
N VAL A 182 -10.48 -7.39 0.43
CA VAL A 182 -10.81 -6.49 -0.67
C VAL A 182 -10.16 -6.96 -1.99
N TRP A 183 -8.93 -7.51 -1.97
CA TRP A 183 -8.27 -7.99 -3.18
C TRP A 183 -8.95 -9.22 -3.79
N ILE A 184 -9.49 -10.09 -2.94
CA ILE A 184 -10.30 -11.25 -3.35
C ILE A 184 -11.68 -10.78 -3.84
N SER A 185 -12.32 -9.88 -3.09
CA SER A 185 -13.62 -9.26 -3.42
C SER A 185 -13.64 -8.59 -4.80
N ASN A 186 -12.48 -8.14 -5.32
CA ASN A 186 -12.39 -7.52 -6.64
C ASN A 186 -12.92 -8.43 -7.77
N SER A 187 -12.70 -9.76 -7.70
CA SER A 187 -13.20 -10.71 -8.69
C SER A 187 -14.71 -10.91 -8.61
N TYR A 188 -15.28 -10.86 -7.40
CA TYR A 188 -16.72 -10.92 -7.17
C TYR A 188 -17.44 -9.64 -7.62
N SER A 189 -16.85 -8.45 -7.42
CA SER A 189 -17.46 -7.18 -7.83
C SER A 189 -17.26 -6.84 -9.31
N ASN A 190 -16.21 -7.37 -9.96
CA ASN A 190 -15.89 -7.04 -11.35
C ASN A 190 -15.61 -8.29 -12.20
N PRO A 191 -16.56 -9.21 -12.38
CA PRO A 191 -16.41 -10.36 -13.27
C PRO A 191 -16.57 -9.98 -14.77
N GLY A 192 -16.85 -8.71 -15.07
CA GLY A 192 -17.06 -8.18 -16.43
C GLY A 192 -18.51 -8.22 -16.94
N ASN A 193 -19.39 -8.97 -16.27
CA ASN A 193 -20.81 -9.12 -16.62
C ASN A 193 -21.80 -8.86 -15.45
N LEU A 194 -21.30 -8.44 -14.28
CA LEU A 194 -22.16 -8.12 -13.12
C LEU A 194 -22.86 -6.77 -13.29
N THR A 195 -22.09 -5.75 -13.68
CA THR A 195 -22.58 -4.39 -13.88
C THR A 195 -22.44 -3.95 -15.34
N GLY A 196 -23.37 -3.12 -15.78
CA GLY A 196 -23.35 -2.48 -17.09
C GLY A 196 -23.37 -0.96 -16.94
N SER A 197 -23.00 -0.23 -17.99
CA SER A 197 -22.98 1.23 -17.97
C SER A 197 -23.52 1.80 -19.27
N TYR A 198 -24.32 2.87 -19.16
CA TYR A 198 -24.84 3.64 -20.26
C TYR A 198 -24.59 5.13 -20.03
N GLN A 199 -24.15 5.80 -21.08
CA GLN A 199 -23.80 7.21 -21.03
C GLN A 199 -24.00 7.82 -22.40
N CYS A 200 -24.67 8.96 -22.46
CA CYS A 200 -24.95 9.65 -23.70
C CYS A 200 -25.12 11.15 -23.49
N LYS A 201 -24.98 11.92 -24.57
CA LYS A 201 -25.18 13.37 -24.56
C LYS A 201 -26.13 13.83 -25.66
N ARG A 202 -26.81 14.94 -25.40
CA ARG A 202 -27.78 15.54 -26.33
C ARG A 202 -27.10 16.21 -27.52
N ASP A 203 -26.00 16.92 -27.27
CA ASP A 203 -25.27 17.69 -28.28
C ASP A 203 -23.82 17.19 -28.42
N ARG A 204 -23.33 17.11 -29.65
CA ARG A 204 -21.98 16.61 -29.96
C ARG A 204 -20.89 17.48 -29.35
N ASN A 205 -21.14 18.78 -29.23
CA ASN A 205 -20.22 19.78 -28.73
C ASN A 205 -20.30 19.94 -27.20
N TYR A 206 -21.32 19.36 -26.55
CA TYR A 206 -21.39 19.37 -25.09
C TYR A 206 -20.21 18.59 -24.50
N GLN A 207 -19.51 19.22 -23.57
CA GLN A 207 -18.39 18.66 -22.82
C GLN A 207 -18.85 18.44 -21.37
N SER A 208 -19.03 17.16 -21.03
CA SER A 208 -19.38 16.76 -19.68
C SER A 208 -18.24 17.07 -18.71
N GLN A 209 -18.57 17.42 -17.47
CA GLN A 209 -17.62 17.71 -16.40
C GLN A 209 -17.24 16.45 -15.60
N PHE A 210 -18.03 15.38 -15.64
CA PHE A 210 -17.76 14.17 -14.85
C PHE A 210 -17.28 12.97 -15.65
N ALA A 211 -17.36 12.99 -16.98
CA ALA A 211 -16.85 11.90 -17.78
C ALA A 211 -16.42 12.37 -19.21
N ASN A 212 -15.40 11.73 -19.78
CA ASN A 212 -14.87 12.05 -21.11
C ASN A 212 -15.41 11.10 -22.19
N ASN A 213 -15.81 11.66 -23.34
CA ASN A 213 -16.17 10.95 -24.58
C ASN A 213 -17.43 10.05 -24.54
N PHE A 214 -18.63 10.66 -24.59
CA PHE A 214 -19.91 9.95 -24.80
C PHE A 214 -20.46 10.14 -26.21
N GLY A 215 -21.10 9.09 -26.70
CA GLY A 215 -21.89 9.14 -27.92
C GLY A 215 -23.13 10.03 -27.77
N LEU A 216 -23.72 10.41 -28.90
CA LEU A 216 -25.03 11.04 -28.90
C LEU A 216 -26.07 10.05 -28.39
N CYS A 217 -27.04 10.53 -27.61
CA CYS A 217 -28.21 9.72 -27.31
C CYS A 217 -28.95 9.40 -28.61
N GLU A 218 -29.55 8.20 -28.69
CA GLU A 218 -30.34 7.79 -29.86
C GLU A 218 -31.50 8.76 -30.12
N SER A 219 -32.05 9.34 -29.05
CA SER A 219 -33.02 10.44 -29.10
C SER A 219 -32.82 11.38 -27.91
N GLY A 220 -32.94 12.69 -28.15
CA GLY A 220 -32.89 13.71 -27.10
C GLY A 220 -34.04 13.61 -26.09
N VAL A 221 -35.13 12.93 -26.45
CA VAL A 221 -36.31 12.74 -25.59
C VAL A 221 -35.99 11.95 -24.32
N TYR A 222 -35.00 11.04 -24.36
CA TYR A 222 -34.58 10.30 -23.17
C TYR A 222 -33.97 11.18 -22.08
N LEU A 223 -33.52 12.38 -22.45
CA LEU A 223 -32.98 13.38 -21.53
C LEU A 223 -33.99 14.48 -21.18
N ASP A 224 -35.25 14.37 -21.59
CA ASP A 224 -36.32 15.28 -21.20
C ASP A 224 -37.03 14.77 -19.93
N ASN A 225 -37.54 15.71 -19.11
CA ASN A 225 -38.28 15.43 -17.88
C ASN A 225 -37.51 14.59 -16.84
N VAL A 226 -36.18 14.70 -16.81
CA VAL A 226 -35.35 13.98 -15.82
C VAL A 226 -35.64 14.48 -14.40
N ASP A 227 -35.70 13.55 -13.43
CA ASP A 227 -36.05 13.86 -12.03
C ASP A 227 -34.93 13.52 -11.03
N GLY A 228 -33.87 12.82 -11.46
CA GLY A 228 -32.77 12.38 -10.60
C GLY A 228 -33.15 11.29 -9.60
N LEU A 229 -34.35 10.72 -9.70
CA LEU A 229 -34.88 9.67 -8.81
C LEU A 229 -35.07 8.36 -9.56
N ASN A 230 -35.59 8.42 -10.79
CA ASN A 230 -35.89 7.24 -11.60
C ASN A 230 -35.20 7.36 -12.97
N PRO A 231 -34.13 6.58 -13.22
CA PRO A 231 -33.53 6.50 -14.54
C PRO A 231 -34.55 6.08 -15.60
N ASN A 232 -34.44 6.66 -16.80
CA ASN A 232 -35.28 6.30 -17.95
C ASN A 232 -35.11 4.80 -18.28
N ASP A 233 -36.20 4.12 -18.66
CA ASP A 233 -36.16 2.69 -18.95
C ASP A 233 -35.22 2.35 -20.12
N HIS A 234 -35.04 3.26 -21.08
CA HIS A 234 -34.02 3.09 -22.12
C HIS A 234 -32.61 2.98 -21.54
N PHE A 235 -32.28 3.75 -20.49
CA PHE A 235 -30.96 3.66 -19.86
C PHE A 235 -30.80 2.32 -19.12
N LYS A 236 -31.89 1.82 -18.52
CA LYS A 236 -31.93 0.52 -17.85
C LYS A 236 -31.69 -0.62 -18.83
N ASP A 237 -32.38 -0.61 -19.97
CA ASP A 237 -32.23 -1.61 -21.03
C ASP A 237 -30.79 -1.62 -21.56
N LYS A 238 -30.21 -0.44 -21.82
CA LYS A 238 -28.84 -0.31 -22.29
C LYS A 238 -27.79 -0.73 -21.26
N VAL A 239 -28.06 -0.52 -19.97
CA VAL A 239 -27.21 -1.04 -18.89
C VAL A 239 -27.26 -2.57 -18.87
N THR A 240 -28.43 -3.18 -18.95
CA THR A 240 -28.57 -4.64 -19.01
C THR A 240 -27.85 -5.21 -20.25
N GLU A 241 -28.10 -4.65 -21.44
CA GLU A 241 -27.42 -5.04 -22.69
C GLU A 241 -25.89 -4.91 -22.57
N SER A 242 -25.42 -3.85 -21.90
CA SER A 242 -23.98 -3.65 -21.67
C SER A 242 -23.39 -4.69 -20.72
N ALA A 243 -24.11 -5.12 -19.69
CA ALA A 243 -23.65 -6.12 -18.74
C ALA A 243 -23.59 -7.51 -19.40
N GLU A 244 -24.63 -7.87 -20.17
CA GLU A 244 -24.76 -9.16 -20.85
C GLU A 244 -23.66 -9.42 -21.89
N LYS A 245 -23.04 -8.36 -22.45
CA LYS A 245 -21.88 -8.48 -23.33
C LYS A 245 -20.66 -9.12 -22.62
N GLY A 246 -20.57 -9.03 -21.30
CA GLY A 246 -19.43 -9.55 -20.54
C GLY A 246 -18.09 -8.88 -20.82
N THR A 247 -18.11 -7.68 -21.41
CA THR A 247 -16.91 -6.91 -21.80
C THR A 247 -16.60 -5.75 -20.85
N GLY A 248 -17.19 -5.76 -19.65
CA GLY A 248 -16.80 -4.89 -18.54
C GLY A 248 -15.35 -5.13 -18.10
N ASN A 249 -14.84 -4.34 -17.16
CA ASN A 249 -13.55 -4.68 -16.54
C ASN A 249 -13.67 -6.02 -15.82
N ILE A 250 -12.67 -6.88 -16.01
CA ILE A 250 -12.65 -8.24 -15.46
C ILE A 250 -11.50 -8.31 -14.46
N ASN A 251 -11.83 -8.72 -13.24
CA ASN A 251 -10.88 -9.14 -12.23
C ASN A 251 -11.11 -10.62 -11.95
N LEU A 252 -10.03 -11.38 -11.76
CA LEU A 252 -10.11 -12.81 -11.47
C LEU A 252 -8.95 -13.25 -10.58
N ILE A 253 -9.10 -14.42 -9.97
CA ILE A 253 -8.05 -15.10 -9.22
C ILE A 253 -7.45 -16.16 -10.13
N SER A 254 -6.12 -16.27 -10.15
CA SER A 254 -5.45 -17.33 -10.90
C SER A 254 -5.93 -18.72 -10.43
N PRO A 255 -6.28 -19.65 -11.34
CA PRO A 255 -6.59 -21.04 -10.98
C PRO A 255 -5.46 -21.77 -10.24
N SER A 256 -4.23 -21.27 -10.36
CA SER A 256 -3.05 -21.80 -9.67
C SER A 256 -2.62 -20.94 -8.47
N PHE A 257 -3.50 -20.07 -7.97
CA PHE A 257 -3.20 -19.19 -6.84
C PHE A 257 -2.87 -20.01 -5.60
N LYS A 258 -1.78 -19.63 -4.93
CA LYS A 258 -1.33 -20.18 -3.65
C LYS A 258 -1.36 -19.06 -2.61
N THR A 259 -1.56 -19.42 -1.35
CA THR A 259 -1.54 -18.39 -0.33
C THR A 259 -0.14 -17.80 -0.17
N PRO A 260 -0.01 -16.47 -0.08
CA PRO A 260 1.26 -15.83 0.19
C PRO A 260 1.76 -16.21 1.57
N SER A 261 3.06 -16.44 1.68
CA SER A 261 3.70 -16.77 2.94
C SER A 261 5.09 -16.17 3.03
N ILE A 262 5.63 -16.11 4.24
CA ILE A 262 6.95 -15.59 4.51
C ILE A 262 7.73 -16.58 5.36
N TRP A 263 8.94 -16.90 4.92
CA TRP A 263 9.93 -17.57 5.76
C TRP A 263 10.65 -16.51 6.56
N LYS A 264 10.74 -16.69 7.88
CA LYS A 264 11.37 -15.72 8.77
C LYS A 264 12.38 -16.42 9.67
N THR A 265 13.60 -15.89 9.67
CA THR A 265 14.68 -16.24 10.59
C THR A 265 14.94 -15.04 11.50
N SER A 266 15.09 -15.27 12.80
CA SER A 266 15.40 -14.21 13.76
C SER A 266 16.43 -14.66 14.78
N LEU A 267 17.30 -13.74 15.19
CA LEU A 267 18.26 -13.91 16.27
C LEU A 267 18.38 -12.59 17.04
N GLY A 268 18.21 -12.67 18.35
CA GLY A 268 18.28 -11.55 19.28
C GLY A 268 19.18 -11.85 20.46
N VAL A 269 19.87 -10.83 20.94
CA VAL A 269 20.70 -10.86 22.14
C VAL A 269 20.41 -9.64 22.98
N ASN A 270 20.10 -9.83 24.25
CA ASN A 270 20.06 -8.77 25.25
C ASN A 270 21.14 -9.02 26.31
N LYS A 271 21.95 -8.01 26.59
CA LYS A 271 22.98 -8.03 27.64
C LYS A 271 22.87 -6.81 28.54
N ILE A 272 22.80 -7.06 29.84
CA ILE A 272 22.90 -6.04 30.88
C ILE A 272 24.36 -5.97 31.35
N PHE A 273 24.94 -4.77 31.28
CA PHE A 273 26.31 -4.49 31.70
C PHE A 273 26.34 -3.72 33.02
N ASP A 274 27.32 -4.08 33.85
CA ASP A 274 27.79 -3.26 34.95
C ASP A 274 29.06 -2.49 34.52
N LEU A 275 28.92 -1.18 34.34
CA LEU A 275 30.00 -0.29 33.94
C LEU A 275 30.51 0.55 35.13
N SER A 276 30.27 0.12 36.36
CA SER A 276 30.73 0.81 37.57
C SER A 276 32.24 0.97 37.63
N ARG A 277 33.01 0.03 37.04
CA ARG A 277 34.48 0.14 36.89
C ARG A 277 34.95 1.37 36.09
N PHE A 278 34.06 1.93 35.27
CA PHE A 278 34.29 3.13 34.47
C PHE A 278 33.54 4.36 35.02
N HIS A 279 33.02 4.28 36.25
CA HIS A 279 32.19 5.32 36.87
C HIS A 279 30.89 5.64 36.10
N MET A 280 30.37 4.68 35.33
CA MET A 280 29.11 4.81 34.56
C MET A 280 27.92 4.08 35.21
N GLY A 281 28.16 3.34 36.30
CA GLY A 281 27.15 2.60 37.05
C GLY A 281 26.66 1.32 36.36
N ALA A 282 25.79 0.58 37.05
CA ALA A 282 25.20 -0.67 36.57
C ALA A 282 23.90 -0.48 35.77
N GLY A 283 23.42 -1.53 35.10
CA GLY A 283 22.10 -1.56 34.46
C GLY A 283 22.07 -0.91 33.08
N TRP A 284 23.17 -0.98 32.33
CA TRP A 284 23.20 -0.63 30.91
C TRP A 284 22.70 -1.82 30.11
N SER A 285 21.53 -1.71 29.48
CA SER A 285 20.97 -2.79 28.68
C SER A 285 21.27 -2.53 27.21
N VAL A 286 21.90 -3.50 26.54
CA VAL A 286 22.14 -3.48 25.09
C VAL A 286 21.36 -4.62 24.47
N THR A 287 20.56 -4.30 23.46
CA THR A 287 19.83 -5.28 22.67
C THR A 287 20.29 -5.21 21.23
N ALA A 288 20.57 -6.35 20.61
CA ALA A 288 20.85 -6.45 19.18
C ALA A 288 19.97 -7.55 18.58
N GLU A 289 19.30 -7.26 17.46
CA GLU A 289 18.40 -8.17 16.77
C GLU A 289 18.68 -8.16 15.27
N TYR A 290 18.64 -9.35 14.67
CA TYR A 290 18.63 -9.55 13.24
C TYR A 290 17.41 -10.37 12.83
N VAL A 291 16.74 -9.96 11.78
CA VAL A 291 15.59 -10.63 11.19
C VAL A 291 15.78 -10.69 9.68
N HIS A 292 15.78 -11.89 9.13
CA HIS A 292 15.73 -12.13 7.69
C HIS A 292 14.35 -12.69 7.35
N SER A 293 13.72 -12.15 6.31
CA SER A 293 12.44 -12.64 5.83
C SER A 293 12.42 -12.78 4.32
N GLU A 294 11.90 -13.88 3.80
CA GLU A 294 11.81 -14.17 2.37
C GLU A 294 10.36 -14.51 1.99
N LEU A 295 9.82 -13.80 1.00
CA LEU A 295 8.46 -13.99 0.52
C LEU A 295 8.39 -15.19 -0.41
N GLU A 296 7.38 -16.03 -0.18
CA GLU A 296 7.02 -17.15 -1.04
C GLU A 296 5.58 -16.96 -1.53
N ASN A 297 5.37 -17.04 -2.85
CA ASN A 297 4.08 -16.79 -3.51
C ASN A 297 3.53 -15.38 -3.23
N ALA A 298 4.37 -14.33 -3.34
CA ALA A 298 3.97 -12.94 -3.10
C ALA A 298 2.79 -12.52 -4.00
N ILE A 299 1.95 -11.57 -3.57
CA ILE A 299 0.80 -11.13 -4.37
C ILE A 299 1.22 -10.21 -5.50
N GLY A 300 0.61 -10.39 -6.67
CA GLY A 300 0.71 -9.46 -7.79
C GLY A 300 -0.51 -9.49 -8.71
N TRP A 301 -0.50 -8.58 -9.68
CA TRP A 301 -1.53 -8.46 -10.71
C TRP A 301 -0.89 -8.45 -12.08
N VAL A 302 -1.49 -9.16 -13.02
CA VAL A 302 -1.13 -9.14 -14.44
C VAL A 302 -2.36 -8.82 -15.27
N ASP A 303 -2.20 -8.09 -16.37
CA ASP A 303 -3.25 -7.87 -17.36
C ASP A 303 -3.15 -8.93 -18.47
N LEU A 304 -4.10 -9.85 -18.49
CA LEU A 304 -4.15 -10.93 -19.48
C LEU A 304 -4.30 -10.39 -20.90
N SER A 305 -4.88 -9.19 -21.08
CA SER A 305 -5.03 -8.59 -22.40
C SER A 305 -3.73 -8.00 -22.94
N MET A 306 -2.74 -7.72 -22.09
CA MET A 306 -1.45 -7.19 -22.53
C MET A 306 -0.60 -8.25 -23.23
N ALA A 307 -0.69 -9.52 -22.82
CA ALA A 307 -0.01 -10.62 -23.50
C ALA A 307 -0.43 -10.75 -24.98
N ASP A 308 -1.71 -10.53 -25.28
CA ASP A 308 -2.26 -10.59 -26.65
C ASP A 308 -1.95 -9.35 -27.49
N THR A 309 -1.50 -8.25 -26.86
CA THR A 309 -1.44 -6.93 -27.51
C THR A 309 -0.03 -6.38 -27.66
N GLN A 310 1.01 -7.11 -27.22
CA GLN A 310 2.38 -6.72 -27.52
C GLN A 310 2.62 -6.70 -29.04
N ASN A 311 2.90 -5.52 -29.58
CA ASN A 311 3.00 -5.29 -31.03
C ASN A 311 4.28 -4.57 -31.46
N GLY A 312 5.21 -4.32 -30.52
CA GLY A 312 6.48 -3.69 -30.81
C GLY A 312 7.47 -3.75 -29.65
N THR A 313 8.62 -3.12 -29.89
CA THR A 313 9.71 -3.00 -28.92
C THR A 313 10.21 -1.57 -28.94
N ALA A 314 10.41 -1.00 -27.76
CA ALA A 314 10.92 0.34 -27.58
C ALA A 314 12.44 0.40 -27.84
N PRO A 315 13.03 1.59 -28.07
CA PRO A 315 14.46 1.73 -28.39
C PRO A 315 15.41 1.10 -27.34
N ASP A 316 14.98 0.97 -26.09
CA ASP A 316 15.72 0.35 -24.99
C ASP A 316 15.43 -1.14 -24.77
N GLY A 317 14.60 -1.75 -25.63
CA GLY A 317 14.27 -3.18 -25.59
C GLY A 317 12.96 -3.54 -24.86
N ARG A 318 12.27 -2.58 -24.23
CA ARG A 318 10.99 -2.84 -23.55
C ARG A 318 9.85 -3.19 -24.51
N PRO A 319 8.88 -4.01 -24.10
CA PRO A 319 7.69 -4.28 -24.91
C PRO A 319 6.83 -3.02 -25.09
N ILE A 320 6.21 -2.90 -26.27
CA ILE A 320 5.16 -1.92 -26.56
C ILE A 320 3.86 -2.68 -26.76
N PHE A 321 2.82 -2.27 -26.04
CA PHE A 321 1.52 -2.90 -26.07
C PHE A 321 0.52 -2.13 -26.97
N GLY A 322 -0.59 -2.79 -27.30
CA GLY A 322 -1.71 -2.20 -28.01
C GLY A 322 -2.93 -2.05 -27.10
N PRO A 323 -3.99 -1.40 -27.57
CA PRO A 323 -5.27 -1.43 -26.87
C PRO A 323 -5.82 -2.85 -26.83
N ASN A 324 -6.51 -3.19 -25.73
CA ASN A 324 -7.27 -4.43 -25.62
C ASN A 324 -8.21 -4.59 -26.84
N PRO A 325 -8.13 -5.71 -27.58
CA PRO A 325 -8.83 -5.87 -28.86
C PRO A 325 -10.35 -6.00 -28.71
N VAL A 326 -10.85 -6.38 -27.52
CA VAL A 326 -12.29 -6.55 -27.26
C VAL A 326 -12.96 -5.19 -27.06
N ARG A 327 -12.38 -4.38 -26.16
CA ARG A 327 -12.87 -3.03 -25.86
C ARG A 327 -11.71 -2.17 -25.44
N ARG A 328 -11.50 -1.06 -26.15
CA ARG A 328 -10.50 -0.06 -25.77
C ARG A 328 -10.77 0.42 -24.34
N GLY A 329 -9.76 0.30 -23.48
CA GLY A 329 -9.87 0.71 -22.07
C GLY A 329 -10.52 -0.33 -21.14
N GLN A 330 -10.72 -1.58 -21.58
CA GLN A 330 -11.03 -2.70 -20.69
C GLN A 330 -9.73 -3.28 -20.12
N GLN A 331 -9.68 -3.51 -18.81
CA GLN A 331 -8.64 -4.31 -18.16
C GLN A 331 -9.14 -5.72 -17.86
N VAL A 332 -8.25 -6.71 -18.00
CA VAL A 332 -8.49 -8.09 -17.57
C VAL A 332 -7.40 -8.47 -16.57
N LEU A 333 -7.62 -8.12 -15.30
CA LEU A 333 -6.59 -8.19 -14.25
C LEU A 333 -6.71 -9.47 -13.43
N MET A 334 -5.69 -10.31 -13.51
CA MET A 334 -5.60 -11.54 -12.73
C MET A 334 -4.75 -11.32 -11.49
N LEU A 335 -5.33 -11.54 -10.31
CA LEU A 335 -4.62 -11.73 -9.06
C LEU A 335 -3.83 -13.04 -9.12
N THR A 336 -2.52 -12.96 -8.96
CA THR A 336 -1.61 -14.11 -9.09
C THR A 336 -0.48 -14.04 -8.07
N ASN A 337 0.37 -15.05 -8.08
CA ASN A 337 1.59 -15.09 -7.28
C ASN A 337 2.81 -14.66 -8.10
N LEU A 338 3.63 -13.81 -7.52
CA LEU A 338 4.95 -13.41 -8.02
C LEU A 338 6.04 -14.05 -7.15
N ASN A 339 7.21 -14.27 -7.75
CA ASN A 339 8.35 -14.87 -7.08
C ASN A 339 9.35 -13.81 -6.61
N GLY A 340 9.80 -13.94 -5.37
CA GLY A 340 10.82 -13.08 -4.77
C GLY A 340 10.24 -11.91 -3.97
N GLY A 341 11.15 -11.25 -3.27
CA GLY A 341 10.85 -10.29 -2.22
C GLY A 341 11.50 -10.76 -0.93
N LYS A 342 12.26 -9.88 -0.30
CA LYS A 342 12.97 -10.17 0.95
C LYS A 342 13.03 -8.95 1.84
N THR A 343 13.27 -9.16 3.11
CA THR A 343 13.51 -8.08 4.07
C THR A 343 14.58 -8.51 5.06
N ASP A 344 15.67 -7.76 5.09
CA ASP A 344 16.76 -7.86 6.04
C ASP A 344 16.66 -6.68 7.02
N GLN A 345 16.41 -6.98 8.30
CA GLN A 345 16.29 -5.98 9.35
C GLN A 345 17.34 -6.22 10.42
N PHE A 346 18.13 -5.19 10.73
CA PHE A 346 19.06 -5.18 11.85
C PHE A 346 18.71 -4.06 12.80
N ALA A 347 18.60 -4.34 14.10
CA ALA A 347 18.33 -3.34 15.12
C ALA A 347 19.33 -3.45 16.28
N ILE A 348 19.78 -2.29 16.78
CA ILE A 348 20.56 -2.20 18.00
C ILE A 348 19.97 -1.13 18.92
N GLY A 349 19.82 -1.46 20.19
CA GLY A 349 19.24 -0.61 21.23
C GLY A 349 20.17 -0.49 22.44
N LEU A 350 20.14 0.69 23.07
CA LEU A 350 20.85 1.02 24.28
C LEU A 350 19.88 1.70 25.26
N ASP A 351 19.77 1.14 26.45
CA ASP A 351 18.86 1.60 27.50
C ASP A 351 19.59 1.83 28.82
N LYS A 352 19.21 2.90 29.52
CA LYS A 352 19.65 3.17 30.88
C LYS A 352 18.61 3.95 31.66
N ALA A 353 18.38 3.55 32.90
CA ALA A 353 17.64 4.34 33.89
C ALA A 353 18.49 4.57 35.14
N TRP A 354 18.33 5.74 35.76
CA TRP A 354 19.00 6.11 37.00
C TRP A 354 17.98 6.27 38.12
N TYR A 355 18.26 5.60 39.23
CA TYR A 355 17.41 5.58 40.43
C TYR A 355 18.05 6.29 41.62
N GLU A 356 19.27 6.79 41.46
CA GLU A 356 20.08 7.38 42.52
C GLU A 356 20.86 8.60 42.02
N GLY A 357 21.37 9.40 42.97
CA GLY A 357 22.18 10.58 42.67
C GLY A 357 21.40 11.73 42.02
N TRP A 358 22.13 12.63 41.36
CA TRP A 358 21.55 13.81 40.71
C TRP A 358 20.69 13.46 39.48
N LEU A 359 20.94 12.30 38.87
CA LEU A 359 20.17 11.74 37.75
C LEU A 359 18.96 10.90 38.20
N ASN A 360 18.65 10.80 39.50
CA ASN A 360 17.51 10.02 39.95
C ASN A 360 16.21 10.43 39.23
N GLY A 361 15.56 9.45 38.61
CA GLY A 361 14.35 9.63 37.81
C GLY A 361 14.61 9.86 36.33
N ALA A 362 15.86 9.97 35.91
CA ALA A 362 16.26 10.07 34.50
C ALA A 362 16.35 8.70 33.84
N GLY A 363 16.12 8.65 32.54
CA GLY A 363 16.41 7.49 31.71
C GLY A 363 16.47 7.84 30.24
N PHE A 364 17.14 7.00 29.45
CA PHE A 364 17.10 7.08 28.01
C PHE A 364 16.96 5.70 27.35
N ASN A 365 16.39 5.71 26.15
CA ASN A 365 16.42 4.62 25.18
C ASN A 365 16.90 5.20 23.85
N LEU A 366 17.95 4.62 23.28
CA LEU A 366 18.47 4.95 21.96
C LEU A 366 18.41 3.68 21.11
N SER A 367 17.80 3.74 19.93
CA SER A 367 17.78 2.62 19.00
C SER A 367 18.10 3.06 17.58
N TYR A 368 18.81 2.20 16.86
CA TYR A 368 19.07 2.30 15.44
C TYR A 368 18.56 1.04 14.75
N THR A 369 17.84 1.21 13.65
CA THR A 369 17.36 0.13 12.80
C THR A 369 17.80 0.37 11.36
N TYR A 370 18.39 -0.64 10.75
CA TYR A 370 18.66 -0.74 9.32
C TYR A 370 17.65 -1.72 8.69
N LEU A 371 17.12 -1.37 7.52
CA LEU A 371 16.17 -2.17 6.77
C LEU A 371 16.56 -2.19 5.28
N ASP A 372 16.74 -3.37 4.70
CA ASP A 372 16.82 -3.60 3.25
C ASP A 372 15.62 -4.46 2.86
N SER A 373 14.67 -3.90 2.10
CA SER A 373 13.40 -4.53 1.77
C SER A 373 13.11 -4.41 0.28
N THR A 374 12.83 -5.55 -0.35
CA THR A 374 12.48 -5.64 -1.77
C THR A 374 11.15 -6.33 -1.97
N ASP A 375 10.42 -5.90 -2.98
CA ASP A 375 9.18 -6.53 -3.45
C ASP A 375 9.13 -6.50 -4.98
N ARG A 376 8.20 -7.24 -5.59
CA ARG A 376 7.84 -7.06 -7.01
C ARG A 376 6.61 -6.19 -7.16
N SER A 377 5.70 -6.24 -6.18
CA SER A 377 4.43 -5.54 -6.15
C SER A 377 4.23 -4.93 -4.75
N PRO A 378 4.14 -3.59 -4.64
CA PRO A 378 3.98 -2.92 -3.36
C PRO A 378 2.53 -2.94 -2.85
N ALA A 379 1.57 -3.43 -3.64
CA ALA A 379 0.17 -3.60 -3.26
C ALA A 379 -0.43 -2.41 -2.45
N THR A 380 -0.32 -1.20 -3.01
CA THR A 380 -0.56 0.07 -2.30
C THR A 380 -2.03 0.51 -2.21
N SER A 381 -2.97 -0.31 -2.70
CA SER A 381 -4.37 0.10 -2.87
C SER A 381 -5.36 -1.05 -2.72
N SER A 382 -6.65 -0.74 -2.88
CA SER A 382 -7.77 -1.66 -2.66
C SER A 382 -8.38 -2.22 -3.95
N THR A 383 -8.13 -1.62 -5.12
CA THR A 383 -8.63 -2.12 -6.41
C THR A 383 -7.53 -2.77 -7.23
N ALA A 384 -7.86 -3.82 -7.99
CA ALA A 384 -6.93 -4.49 -8.89
C ALA A 384 -6.31 -3.50 -9.88
N SER A 385 -7.10 -2.59 -10.45
CA SER A 385 -6.62 -1.53 -11.36
C SER A 385 -5.61 -0.59 -10.71
N SER A 386 -5.85 -0.20 -9.45
CA SER A 386 -4.96 0.70 -8.71
C SER A 386 -3.68 -0.01 -8.27
N ASN A 387 -3.76 -1.28 -7.86
CA ASN A 387 -2.58 -2.07 -7.51
C ASN A 387 -1.74 -2.40 -8.74
N PHE A 388 -2.38 -2.78 -9.84
CA PHE A 388 -1.70 -2.96 -11.11
C PHE A 388 -1.06 -1.65 -11.55
N GLY A 389 -1.72 -0.50 -11.40
CA GLY A 389 -1.29 0.77 -11.96
C GLY A 389 -0.29 1.60 -11.13
N ASN A 390 -0.41 1.64 -9.80
CA ASN A 390 0.36 2.54 -8.93
C ASN A 390 1.73 1.95 -8.55
N ILE A 391 2.51 1.60 -9.57
CA ILE A 391 3.83 1.00 -9.44
C ILE A 391 4.71 1.46 -10.61
N ALA A 392 5.94 1.87 -10.32
CA ALA A 392 6.92 2.14 -11.36
C ALA A 392 7.50 0.83 -11.90
N LEU A 393 7.61 0.66 -13.21
CA LEU A 393 8.09 -0.58 -13.82
C LEU A 393 8.60 -0.39 -15.25
N SER A 394 9.22 -1.45 -15.76
CA SER A 394 9.65 -1.58 -17.16
C SER A 394 8.66 -2.42 -17.98
N ASP A 395 8.24 -3.55 -17.42
CA ASP A 395 7.21 -4.42 -17.98
C ASP A 395 5.99 -4.45 -17.03
N PRO A 396 4.80 -4.02 -17.47
CA PRO A 396 3.55 -4.08 -16.71
C PRO A 396 3.18 -5.46 -16.14
N ASN A 397 3.54 -6.55 -16.84
CA ASN A 397 3.17 -7.92 -16.50
C ASN A 397 4.31 -8.73 -15.87
N ASP A 398 5.55 -8.26 -15.96
CA ASP A 398 6.70 -8.81 -15.23
C ASP A 398 7.41 -7.71 -14.44
N PRO A 399 6.78 -7.20 -13.34
CA PRO A 399 7.42 -6.20 -12.52
C PRO A 399 8.66 -6.79 -11.84
N GLU A 400 9.80 -6.13 -12.04
CA GLU A 400 11.09 -6.53 -11.49
C GLU A 400 11.12 -6.45 -9.96
N LEU A 401 12.03 -7.24 -9.36
CA LEU A 401 12.31 -7.14 -7.93
C LEU A 401 13.10 -5.84 -7.67
N ALA A 402 12.56 -4.99 -6.81
CA ALA A 402 13.17 -3.71 -6.49
C ALA A 402 12.89 -3.30 -5.03
N THR A 403 13.59 -2.27 -4.56
CA THR A 403 13.37 -1.68 -3.24
C THR A 403 11.88 -1.36 -3.01
N SER A 404 11.38 -1.66 -1.82
CA SER A 404 9.97 -1.49 -1.48
C SER A 404 9.59 -0.02 -1.37
N ASN A 405 8.36 0.34 -1.79
CA ASN A 405 7.81 1.68 -1.56
C ASN A 405 7.73 2.05 -0.05
N TYR A 406 7.73 1.05 0.83
CA TYR A 406 7.59 1.24 2.29
C TYR A 406 8.91 1.20 3.05
N GLU A 407 10.04 1.07 2.34
CA GLU A 407 11.33 0.97 3.00
C GLU A 407 11.68 2.26 3.75
N ILE A 408 12.03 2.11 5.02
CA ILE A 408 12.71 3.13 5.80
C ILE A 408 14.10 2.57 6.13
N GLU A 409 15.04 2.81 5.21
CA GLU A 409 16.35 2.16 5.22
C GLU A 409 17.11 2.37 6.53
N HIS A 410 17.08 3.60 7.05
CA HIS A 410 17.69 3.96 8.32
C HIS A 410 16.66 4.62 9.23
N ALA A 411 16.55 4.15 10.48
CA ALA A 411 15.75 4.77 11.52
C ALA A 411 16.53 4.85 12.84
N LEU A 412 16.73 6.06 13.33
CA LEU A 412 17.31 6.38 14.63
C LEU A 412 16.22 6.96 15.52
N LYS A 413 16.06 6.42 16.73
CA LYS A 413 15.09 6.88 17.73
C LYS A 413 15.77 7.12 19.06
N LEU A 414 15.48 8.25 19.69
CA LEU A 414 15.94 8.61 21.02
C LEU A 414 14.74 8.99 21.87
N ASN A 415 14.60 8.36 23.03
CA ASN A 415 13.63 8.71 24.05
C ASN A 415 14.38 9.12 25.31
N LEU A 416 14.19 10.35 25.77
CA LEU A 416 14.73 10.87 27.03
C LEU A 416 13.58 11.04 28.01
N THR A 417 13.74 10.52 29.22
CA THR A 417 12.72 10.60 30.26
C THR A 417 13.30 11.18 31.54
N TYR A 418 12.51 11.98 32.24
CA TYR A 418 12.82 12.46 33.58
C TYR A 418 11.54 12.52 34.42
N SER A 419 11.53 11.82 35.55
CA SER A 419 10.38 11.76 36.45
C SER A 419 10.79 11.99 37.89
N ARG A 420 10.36 13.10 38.48
CA ARG A 420 10.70 13.44 39.87
C ARG A 420 9.54 14.10 40.59
N ALA A 421 9.39 13.80 41.87
CA ALA A 421 8.46 14.51 42.73
C ALA A 421 9.14 15.80 43.23
N PHE A 422 8.86 16.92 42.56
CA PHE A 422 9.35 18.23 42.99
C PHE A 422 8.46 18.87 44.06
N PHE A 423 7.21 18.42 44.19
CA PHE A 423 6.20 18.96 45.10
C PHE A 423 5.53 17.83 45.88
N GLY A 424 5.92 17.62 47.14
CA GLY A 424 5.41 16.49 47.94
C GLY A 424 5.61 15.15 47.24
N ASP A 425 4.56 14.33 47.18
CA ASP A 425 4.56 13.03 46.48
C ASP A 425 4.12 13.11 45.01
N TYR A 426 3.93 14.33 44.48
CA TYR A 426 3.39 14.56 43.16
C TYR A 426 4.50 14.68 42.11
N ARG A 427 4.51 13.72 41.17
CA ARG A 427 5.54 13.65 40.15
C ARG A 427 5.31 14.64 39.02
N THR A 428 6.37 15.32 38.64
CA THR A 428 6.54 15.96 37.34
C THR A 428 7.25 14.99 36.42
N ARG A 429 6.77 14.84 35.19
CA ARG A 429 7.36 13.99 34.16
C ARG A 429 7.67 14.82 32.92
N PHE A 430 8.84 14.60 32.38
CA PHE A 430 9.28 15.09 31.08
C PHE A 430 9.62 13.89 30.21
N ASN A 431 9.15 13.90 28.97
CA ASN A 431 9.53 12.95 27.96
C ASN A 431 9.82 13.70 26.67
N LEU A 432 11.00 13.47 26.11
CA LEU A 432 11.40 13.98 24.80
C LEU A 432 11.63 12.78 23.88
N TYR A 433 10.87 12.71 22.80
CA TYR A 433 11.02 11.68 21.78
C TYR A 433 11.55 12.31 20.49
N ALA A 434 12.73 11.91 20.05
CA ALA A 434 13.31 12.33 18.79
C ALA A 434 13.42 11.12 17.85
N GLN A 435 13.11 11.34 16.57
CA GLN A 435 13.37 10.36 15.52
C GLN A 435 14.05 11.02 14.33
N ARG A 436 14.96 10.28 13.71
CA ARG A 436 15.52 10.60 12.39
C ARG A 436 15.42 9.37 11.51
N ARG A 437 14.78 9.49 10.36
CA ARG A 437 14.60 8.38 9.42
C ARG A 437 14.90 8.76 7.99
N SER A 438 15.33 7.79 7.18
CA SER A 438 15.39 7.94 5.72
C SER A 438 14.02 8.35 5.17
N GLY A 439 14.02 9.15 4.11
CA GLY A 439 12.80 9.44 3.36
C GLY A 439 12.38 8.24 2.50
N LEU A 440 11.12 8.23 2.10
CA LEU A 440 10.57 7.13 1.32
C LEU A 440 11.28 7.03 -0.06
N PRO A 441 11.52 5.80 -0.55
CA PRO A 441 12.01 5.55 -1.88
C PRO A 441 11.06 6.09 -2.95
N TYR A 442 11.60 6.47 -4.10
CA TYR A 442 10.84 6.88 -5.28
C TYR A 442 11.58 6.52 -6.56
N SER A 443 10.85 6.55 -7.67
CA SER A 443 11.35 6.18 -8.99
C SER A 443 11.30 7.35 -9.96
N TYR A 444 12.27 7.42 -10.88
CA TYR A 444 12.20 8.32 -12.02
C TYR A 444 11.49 7.65 -13.18
N THR A 445 10.50 8.34 -13.76
CA THR A 445 9.68 7.80 -14.85
C THR A 445 9.57 8.83 -15.97
N PHE A 446 9.08 8.37 -17.12
CA PHE A 446 8.65 9.27 -18.18
C PHE A 446 7.38 10.04 -17.77
N GLY A 447 7.38 11.35 -18.01
CA GLY A 447 6.17 12.16 -18.15
C GLY A 447 5.50 11.88 -19.50
N THR A 448 4.17 11.94 -19.56
CA THR A 448 3.47 11.59 -20.81
C THR A 448 3.26 12.79 -21.73
N SER A 449 3.76 12.66 -22.96
CA SER A 449 3.22 13.27 -24.18
C SER A 449 3.74 12.50 -25.40
N PRO A 450 3.00 11.51 -25.93
CA PRO A 450 1.64 11.10 -25.56
C PRO A 450 1.54 10.15 -24.34
N GLY A 451 0.32 10.03 -23.81
CA GLY A 451 -0.10 9.13 -22.70
C GLY A 451 0.34 7.67 -22.80
N SER A 452 0.60 7.16 -24.00
CA SER A 452 0.77 5.74 -24.28
C SER A 452 2.13 5.42 -24.89
N LEU A 453 3.21 5.97 -24.31
CA LEU A 453 4.59 5.77 -24.81
C LEU A 453 4.93 4.28 -25.03
N TYR A 454 4.43 3.41 -24.15
CA TYR A 454 4.59 1.94 -24.22
C TYR A 454 3.27 1.21 -24.51
N GLY A 455 2.27 1.91 -25.05
CA GLY A 455 0.99 1.30 -25.39
C GLY A 455 -0.01 1.16 -24.24
N GLU A 456 0.34 1.62 -23.05
CA GLU A 456 -0.56 1.61 -21.91
C GLU A 456 -1.62 2.71 -22.07
N HIS A 457 -2.90 2.32 -22.04
CA HIS A 457 -4.02 3.22 -22.33
C HIS A 457 -4.85 3.62 -21.11
N ILE A 458 -4.54 3.07 -19.93
CA ILE A 458 -5.33 3.27 -18.71
C ILE A 458 -4.46 3.91 -17.65
N THR A 459 -3.46 3.18 -17.15
CA THR A 459 -2.45 3.75 -16.26
C THR A 459 -1.23 4.13 -17.07
N THR A 460 -0.76 5.36 -16.87
CA THR A 460 0.33 5.95 -17.66
C THR A 460 1.34 6.62 -16.72
N GLN A 461 2.45 7.14 -17.24
CA GLN A 461 3.49 7.85 -16.47
C GLN A 461 4.22 7.03 -15.40
N ARG A 462 4.13 5.70 -15.48
CA ARG A 462 4.74 4.77 -14.52
C ARG A 462 5.94 4.00 -15.08
N GLN A 463 6.26 4.24 -16.34
CA GLN A 463 7.36 3.59 -17.04
C GLN A 463 8.69 4.21 -16.62
N LEU A 464 9.60 3.38 -16.10
CA LEU A 464 10.91 3.82 -15.61
C LEU A 464 11.68 4.59 -16.70
N LEU A 465 12.40 5.62 -16.30
CA LEU A 465 13.10 6.51 -17.21
C LEU A 465 14.27 5.78 -17.87
N TYR A 466 14.37 5.85 -19.20
CA TYR A 466 15.62 5.52 -19.89
C TYR A 466 16.60 6.68 -19.73
N VAL A 467 17.79 6.41 -19.20
CA VAL A 467 18.85 7.42 -19.10
C VAL A 467 19.73 7.31 -20.34
N PRO A 468 19.86 8.36 -21.18
CA PRO A 468 20.67 8.27 -22.38
C PRO A 468 22.13 7.93 -22.08
N GLN A 469 22.76 7.20 -23.00
CA GLN A 469 24.19 6.90 -22.95
C GLN A 469 25.03 8.18 -22.87
N ALA A 470 26.02 8.18 -21.99
CA ALA A 470 27.00 9.26 -21.88
C ALA A 470 28.14 9.06 -22.89
N ASP A 471 28.74 10.17 -23.33
CA ASP A 471 29.95 10.14 -24.14
C ASP A 471 31.20 9.75 -23.31
N SER A 472 32.37 9.73 -23.96
CA SER A 472 33.65 9.41 -23.30
C SER A 472 34.05 10.39 -22.19
N SER A 473 33.41 11.57 -22.12
CA SER A 473 33.62 12.56 -21.06
C SER A 473 32.63 12.38 -19.90
N GLY A 474 31.77 11.35 -19.95
CA GLY A 474 30.78 11.07 -18.92
C GLY A 474 29.56 12.01 -18.97
N ASN A 475 29.32 12.68 -20.10
CA ASN A 475 28.18 13.59 -20.26
C ASN A 475 27.18 13.08 -21.28
N VAL A 476 25.89 13.31 -21.00
CA VAL A 476 24.83 13.17 -21.99
C VAL A 476 24.80 14.41 -22.87
N THR A 477 24.99 14.21 -24.17
CA THR A 477 24.98 15.26 -25.19
C THR A 477 23.94 14.95 -26.26
N ALA A 478 23.73 15.89 -27.19
CA ALA A 478 22.74 15.71 -28.26
C ALA A 478 23.03 14.51 -29.19
N THR A 479 24.25 13.96 -29.15
CA THR A 479 24.72 12.87 -30.01
C THR A 479 25.37 11.72 -29.24
N SER A 480 25.36 11.74 -27.90
CA SER A 480 26.03 10.72 -27.10
C SER A 480 25.33 9.35 -27.16
N ASP A 481 24.03 9.34 -27.44
CA ASP A 481 23.23 8.12 -27.56
C ASP A 481 22.50 8.05 -28.92
N PRO A 482 22.78 7.06 -29.77
CA PRO A 482 22.09 6.91 -31.06
C PRO A 482 20.60 6.55 -30.93
N ARG A 483 20.14 6.08 -29.76
CA ARG A 483 18.73 5.71 -29.48
C ARG A 483 17.86 6.91 -29.12
N VAL A 484 18.46 8.07 -28.83
CA VAL A 484 17.75 9.25 -28.34
C VAL A 484 17.97 10.42 -29.28
N VAL A 485 16.88 11.10 -29.63
CA VAL A 485 16.87 12.39 -30.30
C VAL A 485 16.16 13.39 -29.40
N TYR A 486 16.53 14.66 -29.51
CA TYR A 486 16.02 15.72 -28.65
C TYR A 486 15.17 16.69 -29.47
N GLY A 487 13.98 16.98 -28.98
CA GLY A 487 13.09 17.97 -29.58
C GLY A 487 13.68 19.39 -29.49
N PRO A 488 13.24 20.33 -30.33
CA PRO A 488 13.85 21.67 -30.44
C PRO A 488 13.86 22.50 -29.15
N ARG A 489 12.99 22.18 -28.19
CA ARG A 489 12.86 22.88 -26.90
C ARG A 489 13.51 22.12 -25.74
N PHE A 490 14.12 20.97 -25.99
CA PHE A 490 14.75 20.17 -24.95
C PHE A 490 16.14 20.71 -24.61
N ASN A 491 16.33 21.17 -23.37
CA ASN A 491 17.63 21.66 -22.90
C ASN A 491 18.51 20.49 -22.42
N VAL A 492 19.32 19.94 -23.33
CA VAL A 492 20.20 18.79 -23.06
C VAL A 492 21.21 19.09 -21.96
N GLY A 493 21.76 20.32 -21.91
CA GLY A 493 22.72 20.71 -20.87
C GLY A 493 22.10 20.69 -19.47
N ALA A 494 20.93 21.31 -19.31
CA ALA A 494 20.21 21.30 -18.03
C ALA A 494 19.75 19.90 -17.60
N PHE A 495 19.47 19.02 -18.57
CA PHE A 495 19.18 17.60 -18.32
C PHE A 495 20.44 16.83 -17.90
N ASN A 496 21.58 17.03 -18.54
CA ASN A 496 22.85 16.45 -18.10
C ASN A 496 23.20 16.86 -16.66
N ASP A 497 23.09 18.15 -16.34
CA ASP A 497 23.27 18.64 -14.97
C ASP A 497 22.28 18.00 -13.98
N PHE A 498 21.10 17.61 -14.46
CA PHE A 498 20.11 16.89 -13.66
C PHE A 498 20.53 15.46 -13.40
N LEU A 499 21.00 14.75 -14.43
CA LEU A 499 21.46 13.38 -14.28
C LEU A 499 22.63 13.28 -13.30
N HIS A 500 23.54 14.25 -13.33
CA HIS A 500 24.66 14.30 -12.37
C HIS A 500 24.18 14.59 -10.94
N ARG A 501 23.34 15.62 -10.73
CA ARG A 501 22.90 15.99 -9.37
C ARG A 501 21.96 14.98 -8.72
N SER A 502 21.14 14.28 -9.50
CA SER A 502 20.23 13.23 -8.98
C SER A 502 20.92 11.88 -8.82
N GLY A 503 22.11 11.70 -9.42
CA GLY A 503 22.80 10.41 -9.49
C GLY A 503 22.28 9.49 -10.60
N LEU A 504 21.28 9.90 -11.39
CA LEU A 504 20.78 9.13 -12.53
C LEU A 504 21.87 8.85 -13.59
N ILE A 505 22.90 9.68 -13.68
CA ILE A 505 24.01 9.48 -14.63
C ILE A 505 24.72 8.13 -14.43
N LYS A 506 24.61 7.52 -13.24
CA LYS A 506 25.13 6.16 -12.97
C LYS A 506 24.48 5.08 -13.84
N TYR A 507 23.30 5.36 -14.38
CA TYR A 507 22.51 4.45 -15.24
C TYR A 507 22.56 4.86 -16.71
N ALA A 508 23.55 5.66 -17.13
CA ALA A 508 23.65 6.12 -18.51
C ALA A 508 23.73 4.95 -19.50
N GLY A 509 22.77 4.91 -20.43
CA GLY A 509 22.59 3.84 -21.40
C GLY A 509 21.62 2.74 -20.94
N GLU A 510 21.08 2.84 -19.74
CA GLU A 510 20.22 1.84 -19.08
C GLU A 510 18.86 2.44 -18.66
N ILE A 511 17.94 1.56 -18.26
CA ILE A 511 16.68 1.95 -17.62
C ILE A 511 16.96 2.22 -16.14
N SER A 512 16.52 3.36 -15.61
CA SER A 512 16.70 3.69 -14.20
C SER A 512 15.95 2.67 -13.32
N PRO A 513 16.57 2.15 -12.24
CA PRO A 513 15.92 1.18 -11.38
C PRO A 513 14.74 1.79 -10.60
N ARG A 514 13.77 0.94 -10.28
CA ARG A 514 12.67 1.30 -9.38
C ARG A 514 13.21 1.52 -7.97
N ASN A 515 12.80 2.63 -7.35
CA ASN A 515 12.98 2.95 -5.94
C ASN A 515 14.43 3.02 -5.45
N ALA A 516 15.39 3.28 -6.34
CA ALA A 516 16.80 3.46 -5.95
C ALA A 516 17.14 4.87 -5.46
N PHE A 517 16.14 5.75 -5.34
CA PHE A 517 16.32 7.14 -4.91
C PHE A 517 15.43 7.41 -3.71
N ASN A 518 15.89 8.19 -2.74
CA ASN A 518 15.13 8.48 -1.53
C ASN A 518 14.73 9.95 -1.45
N SER A 519 13.52 10.18 -0.94
CA SER A 519 13.12 11.50 -0.46
C SER A 519 14.06 11.95 0.68
N PRO A 520 14.14 13.27 0.99
CA PRO A 520 14.95 13.76 2.09
C PRO A 520 14.65 13.09 3.43
N TYR A 521 15.67 13.03 4.30
CA TYR A 521 15.52 12.51 5.65
C TYR A 521 14.52 13.34 6.46
N VAL A 522 13.72 12.65 7.28
CA VAL A 522 12.76 13.27 8.19
C VAL A 522 13.34 13.25 9.59
N THR A 523 13.30 14.39 10.30
CA THR A 523 13.66 14.48 11.72
C THR A 523 12.55 15.18 12.48
N THR A 524 11.95 14.51 13.45
CA THR A 524 10.91 15.11 14.31
C THR A 524 11.29 14.96 15.77
N VAL A 525 10.85 15.91 16.58
CA VAL A 525 11.03 15.91 18.04
C VAL A 525 9.69 16.21 18.67
N ASP A 526 9.23 15.34 19.56
CA ASP A 526 8.00 15.47 20.32
C ASP A 526 8.34 15.65 21.80
N LEU A 527 7.51 16.41 22.51
CA LEU A 527 7.66 16.71 23.92
C LEU A 527 6.36 16.40 24.66
N HIS A 528 6.47 15.68 25.78
CA HIS A 528 5.40 15.50 26.75
C HIS A 528 5.86 16.00 28.12
N ILE A 529 5.00 16.80 28.76
CA ILE A 529 5.18 17.27 30.13
C ILE A 529 3.92 16.91 30.90
N SER A 530 4.06 16.29 32.08
CA SER A 530 2.93 16.11 32.99
C SER A 530 3.27 16.44 34.43
N GLN A 531 2.26 16.87 35.18
CA GLN A 531 2.36 17.20 36.59
C GLN A 531 1.18 16.57 37.33
N GLU A 532 1.49 15.69 38.29
CA GLU A 532 0.51 15.23 39.27
C GLU A 532 0.18 16.37 40.24
N LEU A 533 -1.06 16.42 40.71
CA LEU A 533 -1.57 17.42 41.65
C LEU A 533 -2.50 16.73 42.65
N PRO A 534 -2.67 17.31 43.85
CA PRO A 534 -3.67 16.82 44.81
C PRO A 534 -5.06 16.81 44.16
N ALA A 535 -5.79 15.71 44.37
CA ALA A 535 -7.20 15.64 44.02
C ALA A 535 -8.09 16.00 45.23
N PHE A 536 -9.28 16.52 44.96
CA PHE A 536 -10.19 17.05 45.98
C PHE A 536 -10.93 15.97 46.81
N PHE A 537 -10.88 14.69 46.40
CA PHE A 537 -11.55 13.59 47.12
C PHE A 537 -10.54 12.69 47.85
N PRO A 538 -10.86 12.20 49.06
CA PRO A 538 -10.00 11.28 49.82
C PRO A 538 -9.90 9.92 49.11
N GLY A 539 -8.78 9.21 49.31
CA GLY A 539 -8.57 7.85 48.80
C GLY A 539 -7.33 7.63 47.92
N GLY A 540 -6.42 8.60 47.82
CA GLY A 540 -5.19 8.48 47.01
C GLY A 540 -5.35 8.90 45.54
N ALA A 541 -6.52 9.41 45.16
CA ALA A 541 -6.77 9.96 43.85
C ALA A 541 -5.82 11.13 43.51
N LYS A 542 -5.48 11.25 42.23
CA LYS A 542 -4.59 12.30 41.71
C LYS A 542 -5.20 12.98 40.50
N LEU A 543 -5.05 14.30 40.45
CA LEU A 543 -5.25 15.06 39.23
C LEU A 543 -3.92 15.10 38.47
N GLU A 544 -3.94 14.98 37.14
CA GLU A 544 -2.74 15.11 36.32
C GLU A 544 -3.00 16.06 35.16
N GLY A 545 -2.34 17.21 35.18
CA GLY A 545 -2.28 18.12 34.04
C GLY A 545 -1.16 17.70 33.11
N TYR A 546 -1.38 17.75 31.80
CA TYR A 546 -0.37 17.42 30.80
C TYR A 546 -0.42 18.33 29.57
N LEU A 547 0.74 18.42 28.93
CA LEU A 547 1.00 19.13 27.68
C LEU A 547 1.77 18.19 26.75
N ASP A 548 1.17 17.88 25.60
CA ASP A 548 1.84 17.22 24.48
C ASP A 548 2.11 18.24 23.37
N VAL A 549 3.36 18.32 22.92
CA VAL A 549 3.78 19.08 21.75
C VAL A 549 4.33 18.10 20.73
N LYS A 550 3.58 17.87 19.66
CA LYS A 550 4.07 17.14 18.49
C LYS A 550 4.85 18.08 17.59
N ASN A 551 5.96 17.59 17.06
CA ASN A 551 6.84 18.31 16.18
C ASN A 551 7.30 19.66 16.79
N LEU A 552 7.81 19.59 18.04
CA LEU A 552 8.41 20.71 18.76
C LEU A 552 9.47 21.44 17.92
N GLY A 553 10.22 20.72 17.10
CA GLY A 553 11.18 21.33 16.16
C GLY A 553 10.50 22.36 15.25
N ASN A 554 9.37 22.01 14.64
CA ASN A 554 8.60 22.90 13.77
C ASN A 554 7.99 24.09 14.52
N LEU A 555 7.59 23.90 15.78
CA LEU A 555 7.12 25.00 16.64
C LEU A 555 8.22 26.05 16.88
N ILE A 556 9.48 25.62 16.94
CA ILE A 556 10.64 26.49 17.18
C ILE A 556 11.14 27.13 15.88
N ASN A 557 11.16 26.37 14.77
CA ASN A 557 11.60 26.82 13.45
C ASN A 557 10.76 26.11 12.38
N ASP A 558 10.12 26.88 11.49
CA ASP A 558 9.17 26.38 10.49
C ASP A 558 9.81 25.52 9.37
N GLU A 559 11.14 25.52 9.25
CA GLU A 559 11.92 24.64 8.38
C GLU A 559 12.28 23.29 9.06
N TRP A 560 12.20 23.21 10.39
CA TRP A 560 12.49 21.97 11.12
C TRP A 560 11.25 21.09 11.18
N GLY A 561 11.45 19.76 11.19
CA GLY A 561 10.32 18.84 11.27
C GLY A 561 9.46 18.76 10.02
N THR A 562 9.88 19.37 8.91
CA THR A 562 9.15 19.30 7.65
C THR A 562 9.37 17.95 6.97
N ILE A 563 8.28 17.33 6.52
CA ILE A 563 8.32 16.08 5.77
C ILE A 563 8.28 16.43 4.28
N GLN A 564 9.42 16.32 3.61
CA GLN A 564 9.52 16.48 2.16
C GLN A 564 9.51 15.10 1.49
N GLN A 565 8.58 14.88 0.56
CA GLN A 565 8.51 13.61 -0.17
C GLN A 565 8.04 13.77 -1.62
N ILE A 566 8.45 12.85 -2.48
CA ILE A 566 7.76 12.60 -3.74
C ILE A 566 6.43 11.91 -3.39
N GLY A 567 5.31 12.53 -3.77
CA GLY A 567 3.99 12.05 -3.40
C GLY A 567 3.63 10.71 -4.04
N PHE A 568 2.64 10.03 -3.48
CA PHE A 568 2.04 8.84 -4.06
C PHE A 568 1.68 9.06 -5.55
N PRO A 569 2.03 8.14 -6.48
CA PRO A 569 2.52 6.76 -6.25
C PRO A 569 4.05 6.62 -6.20
N TYR A 570 4.76 7.64 -5.71
CA TYR A 570 6.23 7.67 -5.56
C TYR A 570 6.98 7.66 -6.91
N THR A 571 6.41 8.31 -7.92
CA THR A 571 7.04 8.51 -9.23
C THR A 571 7.33 9.97 -9.52
N SER A 572 8.51 10.24 -10.07
CA SER A 572 8.93 11.56 -10.55
C SER A 572 8.98 11.55 -12.08
N ASN A 573 7.92 12.07 -12.69
CA ASN A 573 7.72 12.01 -14.14
C ASN A 573 8.42 13.21 -14.81
N ASN A 574 9.74 13.12 -15.03
CA ASN A 574 10.56 14.29 -15.38
C ASN A 574 10.73 14.57 -16.88
N VAL A 575 10.64 13.53 -17.71
CA VAL A 575 10.96 13.61 -19.15
C VAL A 575 9.72 13.26 -19.96
N GLU A 576 9.27 14.19 -20.79
CA GLU A 576 8.28 13.90 -21.83
C GLU A 576 8.98 13.28 -23.04
N ALA A 577 8.49 12.14 -23.49
CA ALA A 577 9.05 11.43 -24.63
C ALA A 577 7.96 10.84 -25.53
N SER A 578 8.34 10.66 -26.79
CA SER A 578 7.64 9.90 -27.82
C SER A 578 8.61 8.92 -28.47
N ILE A 579 8.11 7.94 -29.23
CA ILE A 579 8.94 7.09 -30.08
C ILE A 579 8.70 7.48 -31.54
N VAL A 580 9.77 7.85 -32.25
CA VAL A 580 9.74 8.25 -33.67
C VAL A 580 10.89 7.53 -34.37
N ASP A 581 10.59 6.82 -35.47
CA ASP A 581 11.58 6.09 -36.28
C ASP A 581 12.49 5.15 -35.46
N GLY A 582 11.91 4.45 -34.47
CA GLY A 582 12.63 3.52 -33.61
C GLY A 582 13.58 4.17 -32.59
N LYS A 583 13.47 5.48 -32.36
CA LYS A 583 14.24 6.25 -31.37
C LYS A 583 13.33 6.94 -30.37
N TYR A 584 13.85 7.17 -29.17
CA TYR A 584 13.20 8.07 -28.23
C TYR A 584 13.38 9.49 -28.72
N ASN A 585 12.28 10.23 -28.81
CA ASN A 585 12.29 11.66 -29.03
C ASN A 585 11.90 12.36 -27.73
N PHE A 586 12.90 12.88 -27.02
CA PHE A 586 12.72 13.60 -25.75
C PHE A 586 12.28 15.04 -26.05
N THR A 587 11.04 15.38 -25.72
CA THR A 587 10.39 16.62 -26.15
C THR A 587 10.28 17.67 -25.06
N GLY A 588 10.30 17.26 -23.79
CA GLY A 588 10.21 18.13 -22.63
C GLY A 588 10.98 17.58 -21.44
N PHE A 589 11.55 18.47 -20.65
CA PHE A 589 12.20 18.14 -19.38
C PHE A 589 11.77 19.13 -18.31
N THR A 590 11.20 18.62 -17.21
CA THR A 590 10.86 19.41 -16.04
C THR A 590 11.46 18.74 -14.81
N PRO A 591 12.47 19.33 -14.14
CA PRO A 591 12.95 18.80 -12.88
C PRO A 591 11.84 18.92 -11.83
N ARG A 592 11.63 17.84 -11.07
CA ARG A 592 10.68 17.77 -9.98
C ARG A 592 11.46 17.45 -8.71
N SER A 593 11.07 18.09 -7.61
CA SER A 593 11.65 17.87 -6.29
C SER A 593 10.57 17.35 -5.34
N ALA A 594 11.02 16.77 -4.23
CA ALA A 594 10.15 16.45 -3.11
C ALA A 594 9.38 17.71 -2.67
N SER A 595 8.10 17.53 -2.33
CA SER A 595 7.21 18.60 -1.85
C SER A 595 6.90 18.41 -0.37
N THR A 596 6.69 19.50 0.36
CA THR A 596 6.28 19.46 1.77
C THR A 596 4.91 18.83 1.92
N PHE A 597 4.81 17.82 2.78
CA PHE A 597 3.57 17.14 3.11
C PHE A 597 2.87 17.88 4.26
N GLY A 598 1.92 18.75 3.90
CA GLY A 598 1.44 19.86 4.75
C GLY A 598 0.94 19.48 6.14
N THR A 599 -0.03 18.57 6.27
CA THR A 599 -0.70 18.30 7.57
C THR A 599 0.17 17.55 8.57
N GLU A 600 1.13 16.75 8.11
CA GLU A 600 2.04 16.01 8.99
C GLU A 600 3.32 16.79 9.31
N SER A 601 3.57 17.90 8.61
CA SER A 601 4.73 18.76 8.83
C SER A 601 4.47 19.86 9.87
N VAL A 602 3.22 20.10 10.27
CA VAL A 602 2.89 21.14 11.26
C VAL A 602 3.10 20.64 12.69
N TRP A 603 3.34 21.58 13.61
CA TRP A 603 3.28 21.31 15.04
C TRP A 603 1.83 21.21 15.53
N GLN A 604 1.62 20.44 16.60
CA GLN A 604 0.33 20.33 17.27
C GLN A 604 0.54 20.37 18.78
N VAL A 605 -0.31 21.13 19.47
CA VAL A 605 -0.31 21.21 20.94
C VAL A 605 -1.62 20.62 21.46
N LYS A 606 -1.51 19.69 22.40
CA LYS A 606 -2.64 19.15 23.16
C LYS A 606 -2.41 19.43 24.64
N VAL A 607 -3.37 20.09 25.26
CA VAL A 607 -3.42 20.30 26.71
C VAL A 607 -4.57 19.47 27.26
N GLY A 608 -4.33 18.78 28.36
CA GLY A 608 -5.39 18.01 29.00
C GLY A 608 -5.20 17.88 30.49
N VAL A 609 -6.29 17.47 31.14
CA VAL A 609 -6.32 17.13 32.55
C VAL A 609 -6.99 15.77 32.65
N ARG A 610 -6.39 14.85 33.41
CA ARG A 610 -7.00 13.55 33.72
C ARG A 610 -7.10 13.34 35.22
N TYR A 611 -8.15 12.64 35.64
CA TYR A 611 -8.35 12.22 37.01
C TYR A 611 -8.01 10.73 37.12
N ARG A 612 -7.16 10.37 38.08
CA ARG A 612 -6.72 8.99 38.32
C ARG A 612 -7.19 8.54 39.70
N PHE A 613 -7.92 7.43 39.73
CA PHE A 613 -8.39 6.78 40.95
C PHE A 613 -7.32 5.83 41.50
#